data_AF-A0A8J7CCK9-F1
#
_entry.id   AF-A0A8J7CCK9-F1
#
_cell.length_a   1.000
_cell.length_b   1.000
_cell.length_c   1.000
_cell.angle_alpha   90.00
_cell.angle_beta   90.00
_cell.angle_gamma   90.00
#
_symmetry.space_group_name_H-M   'P 1'
#
loop_
_entity.id
_entity.type
_entity.pdbx_description
1 polymer ?
#
loop_
_entity_poly.entity_id
_entity_poly.type
_entity_poly.pdbx_seq_one_letter_code
_entity_poly.pdbx_strand_id
1 'polypeptide(L)'
;GLLSTVFPPYDGEEVVLTTKLAIEKHRSDQLLFGSLEQLSVADLLQTAEAGRRTGTVTFRHGGKKGMVWLRDGFVIDAEVEDESLGEEAVYSIAVWTTGTFEANFGGVEIDERFRIQPSSLLLEAMRRLDEESASTMPIPVLEIADTEVLDLSLVLLNVVAGYAINHLNPGLIYQRFENVREKLCDEHPQLAIFRITDEGTVTLKGNNGLEVDENELAYAVGLLATSVFKELDAALAWRFTPQRLAKLVAPWREKLDERGFTAELDVEERDEAPDEESHDASGIGGKPVPVGCLVLDGEGLIEAYSAFGPRIGRIEPAVVIGKALGEVFPPELTSIFDRLMGRLVDGAGDAEGLAIGREVMRSGHQEHVVRVAVVQTASNIGFVITINRLRDQRRSLSPEIERDPVTGSLHDGKVDRLLVANEDFLQAFEGLFAKSLRHRHHELLQRFGKKWGLRHAMRLEHVVQRDYRMTLREMESQMALELMSSSVGVFGLGRFDADLSYRDSGLFIIRHWASPFPGTFESTAGGACSILSGFHAAILSYLAGRHLAAREVVCAVEPGDPCVFVIATEDRLTKLLIETPGSADHDLLQEIIQAERGERHDS
;
A
#
# COMPACT_ATOMS: atom_id res chain seq x y z
N GLY A 1 -8.74 -16.16 33.08
CA GLY A 1 -8.64 -15.77 31.66
C GLY A 1 -7.66 -14.65 31.47
N LEU A 2 -8.02 -13.41 31.80
CA LEU A 2 -7.23 -12.19 31.54
C LEU A 2 -5.85 -12.11 32.23
N LEU A 3 -5.61 -12.86 33.30
CA LEU A 3 -4.33 -12.85 34.02
C LEU A 3 -3.27 -13.82 33.45
N SER A 4 -3.62 -14.68 32.48
CA SER A 4 -2.63 -15.55 31.83
C SER A 4 -1.87 -14.85 30.70
N THR A 5 -2.23 -13.61 30.39
CA THR A 5 -1.70 -12.80 29.28
C THR A 5 -0.80 -11.66 29.73
N VAL A 6 -0.57 -11.48 31.05
CA VAL A 6 0.20 -10.38 31.60
C VAL A 6 1.18 -10.91 32.66
N PHE A 7 2.49 -10.81 32.42
CA PHE A 7 3.52 -11.20 33.37
C PHE A 7 4.38 -9.98 33.82
N PRO A 8 4.75 -9.91 35.11
CA PRO A 8 5.50 -8.78 35.68
C PRO A 8 6.96 -8.66 35.18
N PRO A 9 7.58 -7.46 35.32
CA PRO A 9 7.03 -6.25 35.94
C PRO A 9 6.23 -5.38 34.96
N TYR A 10 5.06 -4.93 35.42
CA TYR A 10 4.02 -4.26 34.63
C TYR A 10 4.38 -2.82 34.24
N ASP A 11 4.17 -2.48 32.98
CA ASP A 11 3.92 -1.11 32.54
C ASP A 11 2.41 -0.88 32.47
N GLY A 12 1.91 0.25 33.00
CA GLY A 12 0.49 0.54 33.09
C GLY A 12 -0.18 0.65 31.71
N GLU A 13 0.56 1.07 30.70
CA GLU A 13 0.08 1.20 29.31
C GLU A 13 -0.11 -0.17 28.64
N GLU A 14 0.75 -1.15 28.94
CA GLU A 14 0.71 -2.50 28.37
C GLU A 14 -0.54 -3.28 28.81
N VAL A 15 -0.95 -3.09 30.08
CA VAL A 15 -2.15 -3.71 30.66
C VAL A 15 -3.43 -3.15 30.06
N VAL A 16 -3.48 -1.84 29.82
CA VAL A 16 -4.63 -1.18 29.17
C VAL A 16 -4.78 -1.68 27.73
N LEU A 17 -3.67 -1.83 27.01
CA LEU A 17 -3.65 -2.27 25.62
C LEU A 17 -4.07 -3.74 25.44
N THR A 18 -3.55 -4.65 26.27
CA THR A 18 -3.95 -6.07 26.25
C THR A 18 -5.42 -6.27 26.63
N THR A 19 -5.95 -5.44 27.52
CA THR A 19 -7.37 -5.46 27.89
C THR A 19 -8.26 -5.00 26.74
N LYS A 20 -7.87 -3.93 26.01
CA LYS A 20 -8.58 -3.48 24.79
C LYS A 20 -8.57 -4.55 23.69
N LEU A 21 -7.42 -5.17 23.45
CA LEU A 21 -7.24 -6.26 22.48
C LEU A 21 -8.11 -7.50 22.78
N ALA A 22 -8.25 -7.87 24.05
CA ALA A 22 -9.08 -9.00 24.46
C ALA A 22 -10.60 -8.72 24.26
N ILE A 23 -11.02 -7.46 24.40
CA ILE A 23 -12.40 -7.02 24.16
C ILE A 23 -12.72 -7.02 22.66
N GLU A 24 -11.79 -6.57 21.81
CA GLU A 24 -11.93 -6.61 20.35
C GLU A 24 -11.99 -8.05 19.80
N LYS A 25 -11.17 -8.96 20.34
CA LYS A 25 -11.17 -10.38 19.95
C LYS A 25 -12.55 -11.04 20.10
N HIS A 26 -13.29 -10.70 21.16
CA HIS A 26 -14.63 -11.24 21.38
C HIS A 26 -15.70 -10.64 20.44
N ARG A 27 -15.43 -9.47 19.86
CA ARG A 27 -16.29 -8.81 18.88
C ARG A 27 -16.09 -9.39 17.47
N SER A 28 -14.89 -9.85 17.16
CA SER A 28 -14.51 -10.44 15.86
C SER A 28 -15.07 -11.85 15.60
N ASP A 29 -15.43 -12.61 16.64
CA ASP A 29 -15.95 -13.99 16.46
C ASP A 29 -17.44 -14.03 16.02
N GLN A 30 -18.16 -12.90 16.05
CA GLN A 30 -19.59 -12.80 15.71
C GLN A 30 -19.88 -11.99 14.44
N LEU A 31 -18.89 -11.23 13.96
CA LEU A 31 -19.02 -10.30 12.84
C LEU A 31 -17.91 -10.58 11.84
N LEU A 32 -18.27 -11.07 10.66
CA LEU A 32 -17.38 -11.26 9.54
C LEU A 32 -17.72 -10.21 8.48
N PHE A 33 -16.80 -9.31 8.16
CA PHE A 33 -16.96 -8.30 7.12
C PHE A 33 -15.81 -8.43 6.13
N GLY A 34 -16.06 -8.08 4.86
CA GLY A 34 -15.05 -8.21 3.81
C GLY A 34 -15.55 -7.73 2.45
N SER A 35 -14.72 -7.92 1.43
CA SER A 35 -15.05 -7.63 0.03
C SER A 35 -15.50 -8.91 -0.69
N LEU A 36 -16.49 -8.78 -1.57
CA LEU A 36 -16.93 -9.83 -2.50
C LEU A 36 -15.85 -10.22 -3.51
N GLU A 37 -14.82 -9.38 -3.68
CA GLU A 37 -13.65 -9.66 -4.53
C GLU A 37 -12.67 -10.63 -3.87
N GLN A 38 -12.69 -10.72 -2.53
CA GLN A 38 -11.83 -11.62 -1.75
C GLN A 38 -12.52 -12.93 -1.40
N LEU A 39 -13.85 -12.87 -1.22
CA LEU A 39 -14.67 -14.04 -0.91
C LEU A 39 -16.01 -13.87 -1.61
N SER A 40 -16.25 -14.67 -2.64
CA SER A 40 -17.43 -14.53 -3.47
C SER A 40 -18.71 -14.74 -2.66
N VAL A 41 -19.84 -14.24 -3.15
CA VAL A 41 -21.16 -14.52 -2.57
C VAL A 41 -21.38 -16.03 -2.46
N ALA A 42 -20.93 -16.79 -3.47
CA ALA A 42 -21.01 -18.24 -3.48
C ALA A 42 -20.20 -18.86 -2.33
N ASP A 43 -18.94 -18.46 -2.15
CA ASP A 43 -18.07 -18.98 -1.09
C ASP A 43 -18.61 -18.66 0.30
N LEU A 44 -19.17 -17.45 0.48
CA LEU A 44 -19.80 -17.02 1.73
C LEU A 44 -20.99 -17.89 2.11
N LEU A 45 -21.92 -18.08 1.17
CA LEU A 45 -23.13 -18.84 1.44
C LEU A 45 -22.82 -20.34 1.57
N GLN A 46 -21.85 -20.87 0.81
CA GLN A 46 -21.38 -22.26 0.96
C GLN A 46 -20.62 -22.48 2.27
N THR A 47 -19.82 -21.51 2.72
CA THR A 47 -19.15 -21.56 4.03
C THR A 47 -20.17 -21.55 5.17
N ALA A 48 -21.23 -20.74 5.04
CA ALA A 48 -22.34 -20.72 5.99
C ALA A 48 -23.13 -22.05 5.97
N GLU A 49 -23.33 -22.67 4.80
CA GLU A 49 -23.94 -23.99 4.63
C GLU A 49 -23.11 -25.08 5.34
N ALA A 50 -21.81 -25.19 5.00
CA ALA A 50 -20.90 -26.20 5.56
C ALA A 50 -20.74 -26.06 7.08
N GLY A 51 -20.73 -24.82 7.57
CA GLY A 51 -20.66 -24.51 9.00
C GLY A 51 -21.98 -24.63 9.76
N ARG A 52 -23.10 -24.97 9.08
CA ARG A 52 -24.47 -24.92 9.62
C ARG A 52 -24.75 -23.63 10.40
N ARG A 53 -24.31 -22.50 9.86
CA ARG A 53 -24.38 -21.20 10.53
C ARG A 53 -25.81 -20.66 10.45
N THR A 54 -26.24 -20.01 11.53
CA THR A 54 -27.45 -19.21 11.61
C THR A 54 -27.02 -17.75 11.72
N GLY A 55 -27.62 -16.87 10.93
CA GLY A 55 -27.19 -15.48 10.86
C GLY A 55 -27.76 -14.74 9.67
N THR A 56 -27.44 -13.45 9.60
CA THR A 56 -27.81 -12.58 8.47
C THR A 56 -26.55 -12.19 7.74
N VAL A 57 -26.56 -12.31 6.41
CA VAL A 57 -25.49 -11.81 5.56
C VAL A 57 -26.05 -10.64 4.75
N THR A 58 -25.46 -9.47 4.95
CA THR A 58 -25.80 -8.26 4.21
C THR A 58 -24.73 -8.04 3.14
N PHE A 59 -25.16 -7.74 1.92
CA PHE A 59 -24.32 -7.48 0.77
C PHE A 59 -24.58 -6.06 0.27
N ARG A 60 -23.56 -5.39 -0.24
CA ARG A 60 -23.66 -4.08 -0.89
C ARG A 60 -22.87 -4.08 -2.18
N HIS A 61 -23.52 -3.82 -3.30
CA HIS A 61 -22.93 -3.84 -4.64
C HIS A 61 -23.57 -2.72 -5.48
N GLY A 62 -22.77 -1.84 -6.09
CA GLY A 62 -23.27 -0.79 -6.98
C GLY A 62 -24.37 0.11 -6.38
N GLY A 63 -24.26 0.46 -5.09
CA GLY A 63 -25.27 1.24 -4.36
C GLY A 63 -26.53 0.46 -3.94
N LYS A 64 -26.70 -0.79 -4.38
CA LYS A 64 -27.79 -1.69 -3.97
C LYS A 64 -27.41 -2.45 -2.71
N LYS A 65 -28.40 -2.71 -1.85
CA LYS A 65 -28.25 -3.50 -0.63
C LYS A 65 -29.03 -4.80 -0.74
N GLY A 66 -28.32 -5.92 -0.63
CA GLY A 66 -28.87 -7.27 -0.56
C GLY A 66 -28.81 -7.81 0.86
N MET A 67 -29.78 -8.61 1.28
CA MET A 67 -29.79 -9.30 2.55
C MET A 67 -30.20 -10.75 2.34
N VAL A 68 -29.47 -11.67 2.96
CA VAL A 68 -29.75 -13.11 2.95
C VAL A 68 -29.80 -13.59 4.39
N TRP A 69 -30.91 -14.22 4.77
CA TRP A 69 -31.09 -14.78 6.10
C TRP A 69 -30.89 -16.28 6.07
N LEU A 70 -30.05 -16.78 6.99
CA LEU A 70 -29.74 -18.21 7.11
C LEU A 70 -30.14 -18.77 8.47
N ARG A 71 -30.66 -20.00 8.47
CA ARG A 71 -30.98 -20.79 9.66
C ARG A 71 -30.52 -22.23 9.47
N ASP A 72 -29.64 -22.68 10.36
CA ASP A 72 -29.02 -24.02 10.35
C ASP A 72 -28.35 -24.38 9.01
N GLY A 73 -27.74 -23.38 8.35
CA GLY A 73 -27.11 -23.54 7.03
C GLY A 73 -28.05 -23.50 5.82
N PHE A 74 -29.35 -23.25 6.01
CA PHE A 74 -30.33 -23.07 4.94
C PHE A 74 -30.66 -21.59 4.75
N VAL A 75 -30.88 -21.15 3.50
CA VAL A 75 -31.45 -19.82 3.24
C VAL A 75 -32.95 -19.88 3.53
N ILE A 76 -33.43 -18.93 4.35
CA ILE A 76 -34.83 -18.86 4.79
C ILE A 76 -35.61 -17.68 4.21
N ASP A 77 -34.91 -16.60 3.88
CA ASP A 77 -35.43 -15.49 3.08
C ASP A 77 -34.26 -14.69 2.47
N ALA A 78 -34.55 -13.85 1.49
CA ALA A 78 -33.61 -12.85 0.97
C ALA A 78 -34.33 -11.63 0.38
N GLU A 79 -33.64 -10.50 0.31
CA GLU A 79 -34.17 -9.24 -0.19
C GLU A 79 -33.06 -8.43 -0.87
N VAL A 80 -33.37 -7.81 -2.01
CA VAL A 80 -32.60 -6.70 -2.57
C VAL A 80 -33.46 -5.46 -2.49
N GLU A 81 -32.96 -4.42 -1.82
CA GLU A 81 -33.67 -3.17 -1.54
C GLU A 81 -34.31 -2.60 -2.83
N ASP A 82 -35.64 -2.40 -2.79
CA ASP A 82 -36.48 -1.88 -3.87
C ASP A 82 -36.48 -2.66 -5.21
N GLU A 83 -35.93 -3.88 -5.26
CA GLU A 83 -35.80 -4.65 -6.51
C GLU A 83 -36.48 -6.03 -6.45
N SER A 84 -36.12 -6.87 -5.49
CA SER A 84 -36.57 -8.27 -5.47
C SER A 84 -36.63 -8.87 -4.06
N LEU A 85 -37.45 -9.90 -3.89
CA LEU A 85 -37.66 -10.61 -2.63
C LEU A 85 -37.62 -12.13 -2.86
N GLY A 86 -37.25 -12.88 -1.83
CA GLY A 86 -37.23 -14.33 -1.85
C GLY A 86 -36.08 -14.90 -2.70
N GLU A 87 -36.34 -16.00 -3.40
CA GLU A 87 -35.32 -16.68 -4.23
C GLU A 87 -34.72 -15.79 -5.32
N GLU A 88 -35.53 -14.90 -5.94
CA GLU A 88 -35.06 -13.98 -6.99
C GLU A 88 -34.04 -12.95 -6.47
N ALA A 89 -34.14 -12.57 -5.19
CA ALA A 89 -33.11 -11.76 -4.53
C ALA A 89 -31.80 -12.54 -4.38
N VAL A 90 -31.86 -13.83 -4.06
CA VAL A 90 -30.66 -14.68 -3.97
C VAL A 90 -29.98 -14.80 -5.34
N TYR A 91 -30.74 -15.01 -6.42
CA TYR A 91 -30.17 -15.08 -7.78
C TYR A 91 -29.50 -13.77 -8.19
N SER A 92 -30.14 -12.64 -7.89
CA SER A 92 -29.58 -11.31 -8.17
C SER A 92 -28.30 -11.04 -7.38
N ILE A 93 -28.27 -11.43 -6.10
CA ILE A 93 -27.08 -11.26 -5.24
C ILE A 93 -25.97 -12.23 -5.64
N ALA A 94 -26.30 -13.45 -6.06
CA ALA A 94 -25.33 -14.50 -6.41
C ALA A 94 -24.36 -14.12 -7.53
N VAL A 95 -24.74 -13.15 -8.38
CA VAL A 95 -23.95 -12.70 -9.52
C VAL A 95 -23.13 -11.43 -9.21
N TRP A 96 -23.21 -10.90 -7.98
CA TRP A 96 -22.42 -9.75 -7.56
C TRP A 96 -20.96 -10.16 -7.38
N THR A 97 -20.11 -9.73 -8.31
CA THR A 97 -18.67 -9.99 -8.31
C THR A 97 -17.86 -8.95 -7.52
N THR A 98 -18.46 -7.80 -7.22
CA THR A 98 -17.81 -6.68 -6.51
C THR A 98 -18.69 -6.18 -5.36
N GLY A 99 -18.11 -5.44 -4.42
CA GLY A 99 -18.86 -4.87 -3.30
C GLY A 99 -18.46 -5.41 -1.93
N THR A 100 -19.18 -5.06 -0.88
CA THR A 100 -18.86 -5.44 0.51
C THR A 100 -19.92 -6.33 1.11
N PHE A 101 -19.52 -7.22 2.00
CA PHE A 101 -20.46 -8.00 2.80
C PHE A 101 -20.22 -7.83 4.30
N GLU A 102 -21.29 -8.00 5.07
CA GLU A 102 -21.28 -8.07 6.52
C GLU A 102 -22.15 -9.26 6.95
N ALA A 103 -21.50 -10.31 7.44
CA ALA A 103 -22.13 -11.49 8.00
C ALA A 103 -22.14 -11.40 9.53
N ASN A 104 -23.34 -11.33 10.08
CA ASN A 104 -23.60 -11.37 11.51
C ASN A 104 -24.17 -12.74 11.87
N PHE A 105 -23.33 -13.58 12.46
CA PHE A 105 -23.70 -14.94 12.84
C PHE A 105 -24.21 -14.96 14.28
N GLY A 106 -25.52 -15.18 14.42
CA GLY A 106 -26.30 -15.04 15.65
C GLY A 106 -27.74 -15.50 15.45
N GLY A 107 -28.62 -15.22 16.42
CA GLY A 107 -30.05 -15.56 16.32
C GLY A 107 -30.76 -14.77 15.22
N VAL A 108 -31.63 -15.43 14.44
CA VAL A 108 -32.42 -14.82 13.36
C VAL A 108 -33.91 -15.00 13.64
N GLU A 109 -34.60 -13.90 13.95
CA GLU A 109 -36.04 -13.85 14.26
C GLU A 109 -36.87 -13.32 13.08
N ILE A 110 -36.82 -14.02 11.94
CA ILE A 110 -37.73 -13.78 10.80
C ILE A 110 -38.55 -15.03 10.47
N ASP A 111 -39.73 -14.82 9.89
CA ASP A 111 -40.58 -15.91 9.38
C ASP A 111 -39.91 -16.58 8.16
N GLU A 112 -39.96 -17.90 8.12
CA GLU A 112 -39.33 -18.70 7.06
C GLU A 112 -40.20 -18.67 5.80
N ARG A 113 -39.75 -17.98 4.75
CA ARG A 113 -40.47 -17.87 3.46
C ARG A 113 -40.27 -19.11 2.61
N PHE A 114 -39.04 -19.60 2.56
CA PHE A 114 -38.64 -20.84 1.90
C PHE A 114 -37.53 -21.49 2.71
N ARG A 115 -37.11 -22.70 2.34
CA ARG A 115 -35.98 -23.36 2.98
C ARG A 115 -35.20 -24.16 1.96
N ILE A 116 -34.14 -23.56 1.44
CA ILE A 116 -33.34 -24.14 0.36
C ILE A 116 -31.86 -24.05 0.73
N GLN A 117 -31.08 -25.05 0.31
CA GLN A 117 -29.63 -25.04 0.47
C GLN A 117 -29.01 -23.97 -0.43
N PRO A 118 -28.04 -23.18 0.06
CA PRO A 118 -27.34 -22.20 -0.76
C PRO A 118 -26.78 -22.75 -2.06
N SER A 119 -26.16 -23.92 -2.03
CA SER A 119 -25.63 -24.61 -3.21
C SER A 119 -26.66 -24.80 -4.33
N SER A 120 -27.91 -25.12 -4.00
CA SER A 120 -29.00 -25.27 -4.97
C SER A 120 -29.41 -23.95 -5.62
N LEU A 121 -29.45 -22.85 -4.85
CA LEU A 121 -29.80 -21.52 -5.36
C LEU A 121 -28.70 -20.95 -6.26
N LEU A 122 -27.44 -21.19 -5.90
CA LEU A 122 -26.29 -20.74 -6.67
C LEU A 122 -26.19 -21.44 -8.04
N LEU A 123 -26.47 -22.74 -8.10
CA LEU A 123 -26.46 -23.48 -9.37
C LEU A 123 -27.49 -22.95 -10.36
N GLU A 124 -28.69 -22.62 -9.88
CA GLU A 124 -29.74 -22.05 -10.71
C GLU A 124 -29.41 -20.61 -11.15
N ALA A 125 -28.73 -19.82 -10.30
CA ALA A 125 -28.25 -18.48 -10.69
C ALA A 125 -27.25 -18.53 -11.85
N MET A 126 -26.29 -19.46 -11.80
CA MET A 126 -25.27 -19.60 -12.86
C MET A 126 -25.87 -20.06 -14.19
N ARG A 127 -26.85 -20.98 -14.15
CA ARG A 127 -27.58 -21.42 -15.36
C ARG A 127 -28.26 -20.26 -16.08
N ARG A 128 -28.81 -19.30 -15.33
CA ARG A 128 -29.48 -18.11 -15.88
C ARG A 128 -28.50 -17.12 -16.52
N LEU A 129 -27.31 -16.92 -15.92
CA LEU A 129 -26.25 -16.07 -16.48
C LEU A 129 -25.69 -16.59 -17.81
N ASP A 130 -25.46 -17.90 -17.90
CA ASP A 130 -24.94 -18.53 -19.12
C ASP A 130 -25.94 -18.42 -20.29
N GLU A 131 -27.25 -18.46 -20.00
CA GLU A 131 -28.32 -18.31 -20.98
C GLU A 131 -28.45 -16.87 -21.52
N GLU A 132 -28.11 -15.84 -20.73
CA GLU A 132 -28.10 -14.43 -21.16
C GLU A 132 -26.85 -14.05 -21.96
N SER A 133 -25.68 -14.56 -21.56
CA SER A 133 -24.37 -14.24 -22.16
C SER A 133 -24.21 -14.81 -23.59
N ALA A 134 -24.98 -15.84 -23.95
CA ALA A 134 -24.94 -16.48 -25.26
C ALA A 134 -25.68 -15.69 -26.39
N SER A 135 -26.25 -14.51 -26.11
CA SER A 135 -27.17 -13.82 -27.04
C SER A 135 -26.64 -12.57 -27.77
N THR A 136 -25.38 -12.14 -27.59
CA THR A 136 -24.88 -10.90 -28.24
C THR A 136 -23.42 -10.99 -28.70
N MET A 137 -23.18 -11.12 -30.00
CA MET A 137 -21.92 -10.71 -30.65
C MET A 137 -22.12 -10.33 -32.12
N PRO A 138 -21.67 -9.13 -32.55
CA PRO A 138 -21.13 -8.88 -33.88
C PRO A 138 -19.63 -8.56 -33.85
N ILE A 139 -18.91 -9.01 -34.88
CA ILE A 139 -17.46 -8.84 -35.08
C ILE A 139 -17.21 -7.54 -35.88
N PRO A 140 -16.30 -6.63 -35.47
CA PRO A 140 -15.71 -5.62 -36.34
C PRO A 140 -14.25 -5.93 -36.73
N VAL A 141 -13.81 -5.24 -37.79
CA VAL A 141 -12.51 -5.35 -38.47
C VAL A 141 -11.54 -4.31 -37.88
N LEU A 142 -10.27 -4.70 -37.67
CA LEU A 142 -9.23 -3.98 -36.91
C LEU A 142 -8.44 -2.91 -37.73
N GLU A 143 -8.15 -1.76 -37.11
CA GLU A 143 -7.16 -0.74 -37.52
C GLU A 143 -6.12 -0.52 -36.40
N ILE A 144 -4.94 0.04 -36.75
CA ILE A 144 -3.79 0.30 -35.85
C ILE A 144 -4.12 1.46 -34.89
N ALA A 145 -3.83 1.31 -33.59
CA ALA A 145 -4.11 2.35 -32.61
C ALA A 145 -3.58 3.75 -32.96
N ASP A 146 -4.49 4.73 -32.99
CA ASP A 146 -4.26 6.16 -33.05
C ASP A 146 -3.28 6.58 -31.95
N THR A 147 -2.25 7.29 -32.37
CA THR A 147 -1.19 7.76 -31.50
C THR A 147 -1.72 8.70 -30.41
N GLU A 148 -2.87 9.34 -30.64
CA GLU A 148 -3.55 10.17 -29.63
C GLU A 148 -4.06 9.35 -28.43
N VAL A 149 -4.55 8.11 -28.64
CA VAL A 149 -5.03 7.24 -27.55
C VAL A 149 -3.87 6.78 -26.67
N LEU A 150 -2.71 6.49 -27.25
CA LEU A 150 -1.49 6.17 -26.51
C LEU A 150 -0.98 7.37 -25.70
N ASP A 151 -1.02 8.58 -26.29
CA ASP A 151 -0.63 9.81 -25.60
C ASP A 151 -1.55 10.09 -24.39
N LEU A 152 -2.88 9.98 -24.58
CA LEU A 152 -3.85 10.11 -23.48
C LEU A 152 -3.67 9.03 -22.41
N SER A 153 -3.32 7.81 -22.81
CA SER A 153 -3.03 6.71 -21.88
C SER A 153 -1.83 7.05 -20.98
N LEU A 154 -0.72 7.53 -21.58
CA LEU A 154 0.45 7.97 -20.83
C LEU A 154 0.12 9.13 -19.88
N VAL A 155 -0.71 10.07 -20.30
CA VAL A 155 -1.17 11.18 -19.46
C VAL A 155 -1.96 10.64 -18.26
N LEU A 156 -2.98 9.82 -18.48
CA LEU A 156 -3.83 9.30 -17.41
C LEU A 156 -3.03 8.51 -16.38
N LEU A 157 -2.19 7.58 -16.83
CA LEU A 157 -1.39 6.74 -15.94
C LEU A 157 -0.33 7.55 -15.16
N ASN A 158 0.29 8.57 -15.78
CA ASN A 158 1.25 9.44 -15.08
C ASN A 158 0.58 10.48 -14.17
N VAL A 159 -0.66 10.89 -14.43
CA VAL A 159 -1.46 11.66 -13.47
C VAL A 159 -1.71 10.83 -12.22
N VAL A 160 -2.12 9.57 -12.39
CA VAL A 160 -2.37 8.63 -11.29
C VAL A 160 -1.09 8.40 -10.47
N ALA A 161 -0.02 7.97 -11.13
CA ALA A 161 1.25 7.69 -10.48
C ALA A 161 1.85 8.95 -9.83
N GLY A 162 1.83 10.08 -10.54
CA GLY A 162 2.35 11.36 -10.06
C GLY A 162 1.60 11.84 -8.82
N TYR A 163 0.27 11.76 -8.80
CA TYR A 163 -0.49 12.09 -7.60
C TYR A 163 -0.08 11.17 -6.43
N ALA A 164 0.02 9.87 -6.68
CA ALA A 164 0.38 8.88 -5.67
C ALA A 164 1.77 9.10 -5.06
N ILE A 165 2.77 9.48 -5.87
CA ILE A 165 4.15 9.78 -5.42
C ILE A 165 4.21 10.98 -4.45
N ASN A 166 3.22 11.89 -4.45
CA ASN A 166 3.18 12.97 -3.44
C ASN A 166 2.79 12.49 -2.04
N HIS A 167 2.21 11.29 -1.94
CA HIS A 167 1.72 10.70 -0.70
C HIS A 167 2.53 9.49 -0.26
N LEU A 168 3.10 8.76 -1.23
CA LEU A 168 3.72 7.44 -1.05
C LEU A 168 5.12 7.41 -1.64
N ASN A 169 5.90 6.43 -1.19
CA ASN A 169 7.21 6.17 -1.77
C ASN A 169 7.07 5.62 -3.20
N PRO A 170 7.86 6.13 -4.17
CA PRO A 170 7.91 5.62 -5.53
C PRO A 170 8.01 4.10 -5.65
N GLY A 171 8.78 3.42 -4.79
CA GLY A 171 8.93 1.96 -4.85
C GLY A 171 7.63 1.20 -4.51
N LEU A 172 6.84 1.71 -3.55
CA LEU A 172 5.53 1.15 -3.24
C LEU A 172 4.53 1.41 -4.38
N ILE A 173 4.63 2.58 -5.03
CA ILE A 173 3.83 2.89 -6.21
C ILE A 173 4.15 1.91 -7.34
N TYR A 174 5.43 1.69 -7.63
CA TYR A 174 5.87 0.71 -8.62
C TYR A 174 5.24 -0.67 -8.35
N GLN A 175 5.41 -1.21 -7.13
CA GLN A 175 4.89 -2.52 -6.77
C GLN A 175 3.37 -2.62 -6.96
N ARG A 176 2.60 -1.64 -6.45
CA ARG A 176 1.14 -1.67 -6.55
C ARG A 176 0.65 -1.51 -7.97
N PHE A 177 1.22 -0.55 -8.70
CA PHE A 177 0.84 -0.31 -10.09
C PHE A 177 1.13 -1.54 -10.94
N GLU A 178 2.31 -2.15 -10.78
CA GLU A 178 2.70 -3.34 -11.53
C GLU A 178 1.83 -4.56 -11.15
N ASN A 179 1.53 -4.75 -9.87
CA ASN A 179 0.63 -5.83 -9.43
C ASN A 179 -0.77 -5.72 -10.05
N VAL A 180 -1.35 -4.51 -10.12
CA VAL A 180 -2.65 -4.30 -10.77
C VAL A 180 -2.53 -4.52 -12.28
N ARG A 181 -1.48 -3.97 -12.91
CA ARG A 181 -1.23 -4.13 -14.35
C ARG A 181 -1.09 -5.60 -14.74
N GLU A 182 -0.32 -6.38 -13.99
CA GLU A 182 -0.11 -7.82 -14.24
C GLU A 182 -1.42 -8.60 -14.13
N LYS A 183 -2.21 -8.36 -13.09
CA LYS A 183 -3.54 -9.00 -12.94
C LYS A 183 -4.47 -8.68 -14.10
N LEU A 184 -4.50 -7.43 -14.55
CA LEU A 184 -5.36 -7.02 -15.66
C LEU A 184 -4.83 -7.48 -17.01
N CYS A 185 -3.54 -7.77 -17.16
CA CYS A 185 -2.96 -8.25 -18.41
C CYS A 185 -3.48 -9.63 -18.85
N ASP A 186 -4.04 -10.42 -17.94
CA ASP A 186 -4.65 -11.72 -18.28
C ASP A 186 -5.89 -11.53 -19.18
N GLU A 187 -6.69 -10.50 -18.92
CA GLU A 187 -7.91 -10.17 -19.69
C GLU A 187 -7.66 -9.06 -20.72
N HIS A 188 -6.65 -8.20 -20.48
CA HIS A 188 -6.31 -7.04 -21.30
C HIS A 188 -4.79 -7.02 -21.64
N PRO A 189 -4.33 -7.91 -22.54
CA PRO A 189 -2.91 -8.07 -22.86
C PRO A 189 -2.24 -6.81 -23.43
N GLN A 190 -3.01 -5.91 -24.04
CA GLN A 190 -2.54 -4.61 -24.55
C GLN A 190 -1.90 -3.73 -23.48
N LEU A 191 -2.25 -3.90 -22.20
CA LEU A 191 -1.61 -3.18 -21.09
C LEU A 191 -0.10 -3.51 -20.95
N ALA A 192 0.37 -4.59 -21.56
CA ALA A 192 1.77 -4.98 -21.54
C ALA A 192 2.70 -3.98 -22.24
N ILE A 193 2.18 -3.08 -23.09
CA ILE A 193 2.96 -2.01 -23.74
C ILE A 193 3.50 -0.99 -22.73
N PHE A 194 2.84 -0.84 -21.58
CA PHE A 194 3.28 0.09 -20.55
C PHE A 194 4.38 -0.54 -19.69
N ARG A 195 5.36 0.28 -19.35
CA ARG A 195 6.40 -0.03 -18.36
C ARG A 195 6.24 0.96 -17.20
N ILE A 196 6.11 0.44 -15.99
CA ILE A 196 6.25 1.23 -14.77
C ILE A 196 7.70 1.12 -14.30
N THR A 197 8.34 2.25 -14.04
CA THR A 197 9.70 2.30 -13.49
C THR A 197 9.68 2.08 -11.98
N ASP A 198 10.83 1.70 -11.40
CA ASP A 198 11.03 1.62 -9.94
C ASP A 198 10.82 2.97 -9.23
N GLU A 199 10.92 4.07 -9.96
CA GLU A 199 10.52 5.40 -9.51
C GLU A 199 9.03 5.75 -9.76
N GLY A 200 8.20 4.78 -10.11
CA GLY A 200 6.76 4.90 -10.27
C GLY A 200 6.28 5.64 -11.52
N THR A 201 7.18 6.11 -12.40
CA THR A 201 6.80 6.77 -13.66
C THR A 201 6.45 5.75 -14.73
N VAL A 202 5.42 6.02 -15.52
CA VAL A 202 4.92 5.13 -16.57
C VAL A 202 5.42 5.60 -17.94
N THR A 203 6.00 4.70 -18.73
CA THR A 203 6.45 4.94 -20.10
C THR A 203 6.00 3.79 -21.02
N LEU A 204 6.29 3.88 -22.32
CA LEU A 204 6.06 2.80 -23.28
C LEU A 204 7.31 1.92 -23.41
N LYS A 205 7.12 0.61 -23.52
CA LYS A 205 8.17 -0.32 -23.93
C LYS A 205 8.51 -0.08 -25.41
N GLY A 206 9.80 -0.08 -25.74
CA GLY A 206 10.27 0.15 -27.10
C GLY A 206 9.55 -0.75 -28.13
N ASN A 207 8.89 -0.10 -29.09
CA ASN A 207 8.09 -0.60 -30.22
C ASN A 207 8.02 -2.14 -30.35
N ASN A 208 7.15 -2.77 -29.55
CA ASN A 208 6.71 -4.14 -29.81
C ASN A 208 5.41 -4.03 -30.59
N GLY A 209 5.39 -4.58 -31.82
CA GLY A 209 4.29 -4.56 -32.77
C GLY A 209 3.03 -5.28 -32.28
N LEU A 210 2.43 -4.73 -31.23
CA LEU A 210 1.09 -5.07 -30.78
C LEU A 210 0.13 -4.27 -31.66
N GLU A 211 -0.61 -4.98 -32.49
CA GLU A 211 -1.84 -4.48 -33.10
C GLU A 211 -2.86 -4.35 -31.97
N VAL A 212 -3.16 -3.11 -31.56
CA VAL A 212 -4.02 -2.82 -30.41
C VAL A 212 -5.27 -2.11 -30.92
N ASP A 213 -6.45 -2.60 -30.54
CA ASP A 213 -7.71 -1.87 -30.74
C ASP A 213 -7.76 -0.67 -29.78
N GLU A 214 -8.04 0.52 -30.32
CA GLU A 214 -8.06 1.76 -29.56
C GLU A 214 -9.08 1.78 -28.43
N ASN A 215 -10.28 1.25 -28.68
CA ASN A 215 -11.36 1.25 -27.71
C ASN A 215 -11.05 0.26 -26.59
N GLU A 216 -10.52 -0.92 -26.94
CA GLU A 216 -10.07 -1.90 -25.95
C GLU A 216 -8.89 -1.37 -25.12
N LEU A 217 -7.98 -0.60 -25.72
CA LEU A 217 -6.88 0.04 -24.99
C LEU A 217 -7.39 1.12 -24.05
N ALA A 218 -8.23 2.04 -24.55
CA ALA A 218 -8.78 3.12 -23.76
C ALA A 218 -9.57 2.58 -22.55
N TYR A 219 -10.40 1.56 -22.78
CA TYR A 219 -11.13 0.86 -21.73
C TYR A 219 -10.18 0.24 -20.70
N ALA A 220 -9.21 -0.57 -21.15
CA ALA A 220 -8.27 -1.25 -20.26
C ALA A 220 -7.41 -0.28 -19.45
N VAL A 221 -7.00 0.85 -20.05
CA VAL A 221 -6.22 1.90 -19.37
C VAL A 221 -7.08 2.65 -18.36
N GLY A 222 -8.34 2.95 -18.67
CA GLY A 222 -9.32 3.47 -17.72
C GLY A 222 -9.48 2.55 -16.51
N LEU A 223 -9.68 1.24 -16.76
CA LEU A 223 -9.80 0.21 -15.75
C LEU A 223 -8.53 0.08 -14.88
N LEU A 224 -7.35 0.16 -15.50
CA LEU A 224 -6.07 0.14 -14.79
C LEU A 224 -5.94 1.37 -13.86
N ALA A 225 -6.24 2.57 -14.37
CA ALA A 225 -6.17 3.80 -13.59
C ALA A 225 -7.08 3.77 -12.36
N THR A 226 -8.32 3.30 -12.53
CA THR A 226 -9.32 3.22 -11.45
C THR A 226 -8.99 2.12 -10.45
N SER A 227 -8.54 0.96 -10.92
CA SER A 227 -8.11 -0.17 -10.08
C SER A 227 -6.90 0.20 -9.22
N VAL A 228 -5.91 0.89 -9.78
CA VAL A 228 -4.76 1.41 -9.02
C VAL A 228 -5.24 2.41 -7.96
N PHE A 229 -6.12 3.36 -8.30
CA PHE A 229 -6.66 4.32 -7.33
C PHE A 229 -7.41 3.63 -6.18
N LYS A 230 -8.24 2.64 -6.50
CA LYS A 230 -8.99 1.85 -5.51
C LYS A 230 -8.06 1.09 -4.58
N GLU A 231 -6.99 0.47 -5.11
CA GLU A 231 -6.00 -0.23 -4.29
C GLU A 231 -5.23 0.75 -3.37
N LEU A 232 -4.92 1.95 -3.87
CA LEU A 232 -4.27 3.00 -3.09
C LEU A 232 -5.20 3.61 -2.03
N ASP A 233 -6.51 3.71 -2.28
CA ASP A 233 -7.48 4.21 -1.30
C ASP A 233 -7.68 3.23 -0.15
N ALA A 234 -7.63 1.92 -0.43
CA ALA A 234 -7.57 0.90 0.61
C ALA A 234 -6.32 1.06 1.50
N ALA A 235 -5.22 1.60 0.95
CA ALA A 235 -3.99 1.85 1.71
C ALA A 235 -3.99 3.18 2.48
N LEU A 236 -4.55 4.23 1.89
CA LEU A 236 -4.70 5.57 2.46
C LEU A 236 -6.11 6.09 2.19
N ALA A 237 -7.06 5.66 3.03
CA ALA A 237 -8.46 6.03 2.90
C ALA A 237 -8.64 7.55 2.74
N TRP A 238 -9.57 7.94 1.86
CA TRP A 238 -9.97 9.33 1.56
C TRP A 238 -8.98 10.11 0.68
N ARG A 239 -7.77 9.58 0.41
CA ARG A 239 -6.78 10.25 -0.45
C ARG A 239 -6.90 9.86 -1.91
N PHE A 240 -7.40 8.67 -2.22
CA PHE A 240 -7.45 8.12 -3.57
C PHE A 240 -8.89 7.77 -3.99
N THR A 241 -9.83 8.64 -3.67
CA THR A 241 -11.23 8.43 -4.03
C THR A 241 -11.49 8.62 -5.53
N PRO A 242 -12.54 8.01 -6.11
CA PRO A 242 -12.93 8.25 -7.50
C PRO A 242 -13.15 9.74 -7.82
N GLN A 243 -13.75 10.51 -6.91
CA GLN A 243 -13.94 11.95 -7.08
C GLN A 243 -12.62 12.71 -7.13
N ARG A 244 -11.60 12.24 -6.40
CA ARG A 244 -10.26 12.82 -6.48
C ARG A 244 -9.63 12.52 -7.84
N LEU A 245 -9.74 11.29 -8.34
CA LEU A 245 -9.28 10.93 -9.68
C LEU A 245 -9.93 11.81 -10.75
N ALA A 246 -11.24 11.97 -10.70
CA ALA A 246 -11.99 12.85 -11.60
C ALA A 246 -11.47 14.30 -11.60
N LYS A 247 -11.21 14.87 -10.41
CA LYS A 247 -10.61 16.21 -10.28
C LYS A 247 -9.21 16.29 -10.87
N LEU A 248 -8.40 15.23 -10.74
CA LEU A 248 -7.03 15.19 -11.25
C LEU A 248 -6.99 15.11 -12.77
N VAL A 249 -7.93 14.40 -13.39
CA VAL A 249 -8.00 14.24 -14.85
C VAL A 249 -8.87 15.28 -15.53
N ALA A 250 -9.53 16.16 -14.77
CA ALA A 250 -10.42 17.21 -15.28
C ALA A 250 -9.87 18.01 -16.47
N PRO A 251 -8.57 18.39 -16.54
CA PRO A 251 -8.02 19.10 -17.70
C PRO A 251 -8.11 18.32 -19.03
N TRP A 252 -8.23 16.99 -18.97
CA TRP A 252 -8.30 16.09 -20.12
C TRP A 252 -9.65 15.39 -20.24
N ARG A 253 -10.65 15.73 -19.41
CA ARG A 253 -11.91 14.99 -19.29
C ARG A 253 -12.65 14.84 -20.62
N GLU A 254 -12.79 15.93 -21.38
CA GLU A 254 -13.45 15.92 -22.69
C GLU A 254 -12.80 14.91 -23.65
N LYS A 255 -11.47 14.97 -23.79
CA LYS A 255 -10.72 14.03 -24.65
C LYS A 255 -10.81 12.58 -24.16
N LEU A 256 -10.78 12.36 -22.84
CA LEU A 256 -10.90 11.03 -22.23
C LEU A 256 -12.31 10.43 -22.44
N ASP A 257 -13.35 11.26 -22.31
CA ASP A 257 -14.75 10.86 -22.54
C ASP A 257 -14.98 10.49 -24.01
N GLU A 258 -14.51 11.34 -24.94
CA GLU A 258 -14.63 11.12 -26.39
C GLU A 258 -13.96 9.83 -26.86
N ARG A 259 -12.88 9.42 -26.21
CA ARG A 259 -12.07 8.23 -26.54
C ARG A 259 -12.40 7.01 -25.69
N GLY A 260 -13.39 7.08 -24.78
CA GLY A 260 -13.90 5.92 -24.04
C GLY A 260 -13.09 5.48 -22.81
N PHE A 261 -12.18 6.31 -22.30
CA PHE A 261 -11.41 6.01 -21.08
C PHE A 261 -12.27 6.03 -19.82
N THR A 262 -13.40 6.73 -19.85
CA THR A 262 -14.17 7.09 -18.66
C THR A 262 -15.27 6.14 -18.27
N ALA A 263 -15.48 5.06 -19.05
CA ALA A 263 -16.49 4.03 -18.73
C ALA A 263 -16.32 3.46 -17.30
N GLU A 264 -15.07 3.29 -16.86
CA GLU A 264 -14.72 2.78 -15.52
C GLU A 264 -14.41 3.91 -14.52
N LEU A 265 -14.25 5.15 -14.99
CA LEU A 265 -14.05 6.32 -14.14
C LEU A 265 -15.43 6.69 -13.58
N ASP A 266 -15.78 6.11 -12.43
CA ASP A 266 -17.04 6.31 -11.71
C ASP A 266 -17.20 7.79 -11.24
N VAL A 267 -17.57 8.67 -12.16
CA VAL A 267 -17.71 10.12 -11.95
C VAL A 267 -19.17 10.53 -11.98
N GLU A 268 -19.96 10.10 -11.00
CA GLU A 268 -21.18 10.84 -10.67
C GLU A 268 -20.80 12.20 -10.05
N GLU A 269 -21.26 13.29 -10.66
CA GLU A 269 -21.17 14.64 -10.09
C GLU A 269 -22.10 14.75 -8.87
N ARG A 270 -21.66 14.29 -7.69
CA ARG A 270 -22.30 14.62 -6.42
C ARG A 270 -21.31 14.98 -5.32
N ASP A 271 -21.64 16.12 -4.71
CA ASP A 271 -21.10 16.82 -3.56
C ASP A 271 -19.57 16.87 -3.36
N GLU A 272 -19.08 18.10 -3.21
CA GLU A 272 -17.69 18.45 -2.97
C GLU A 272 -17.05 17.57 -1.88
N ALA A 273 -16.19 16.62 -2.27
CA ALA A 273 -15.27 16.02 -1.32
C ALA A 273 -14.51 17.16 -0.61
N PRO A 274 -14.50 17.20 0.74
CA PRO A 274 -13.92 18.31 1.48
C PRO A 274 -12.46 18.49 1.07
N ASP A 275 -12.11 19.71 0.65
CA ASP A 275 -10.74 20.09 0.33
C ASP A 275 -9.97 20.29 1.64
N GLU A 276 -9.58 19.17 2.26
CA GLU A 276 -8.89 19.15 3.55
C GLU A 276 -7.38 19.39 3.46
N GLU A 277 -6.79 19.60 2.27
CA GLU A 277 -5.39 20.05 2.17
C GLU A 277 -5.23 21.55 2.54
N SER A 278 -6.04 22.03 3.47
CA SER A 278 -5.89 23.27 4.21
C SER A 278 -5.21 23.01 5.56
N HIS A 279 -4.06 22.33 5.56
CA HIS A 279 -3.19 22.42 6.72
C HIS A 279 -2.53 23.80 6.72
N ASP A 280 -2.74 24.53 7.81
CA ASP A 280 -2.16 25.82 8.17
C ASP A 280 -0.68 25.92 7.75
N ALA A 281 -0.43 26.57 6.62
CA ALA A 281 0.78 27.37 6.43
C ALA A 281 0.48 28.78 6.96
N SER A 282 0.06 28.89 8.23
CA SER A 282 0.05 30.15 8.95
C SER A 282 1.49 30.52 9.29
N GLY A 283 2.24 30.89 8.25
CA GLY A 283 3.64 31.24 8.40
C GLY A 283 4.37 31.41 7.07
N ILE A 284 4.50 32.67 6.67
CA ILE A 284 5.60 33.23 5.86
C ILE A 284 5.40 33.11 4.33
N GLY A 285 5.34 34.27 3.67
CA GLY A 285 5.25 34.45 2.22
C GLY A 285 6.47 33.95 1.45
N GLY A 286 6.61 32.63 1.33
CA GLY A 286 7.54 31.96 0.42
C GLY A 286 6.93 31.75 -0.97
N LYS A 287 7.77 31.67 -2.00
CA LYS A 287 7.35 31.21 -3.34
C LYS A 287 6.82 29.78 -3.22
N PRO A 288 5.65 29.46 -3.79
CA PRO A 288 5.12 28.11 -3.69
C PRO A 288 5.93 27.12 -4.52
N VAL A 289 5.95 25.86 -4.07
CA VAL A 289 6.61 24.75 -4.77
C VAL A 289 5.57 24.09 -5.69
N PRO A 290 5.69 24.23 -7.01
CA PRO A 290 4.73 23.67 -7.95
C PRO A 290 4.78 22.14 -7.91
N VAL A 291 3.62 21.50 -7.93
CA VAL A 291 3.45 20.05 -8.04
C VAL A 291 2.27 19.76 -8.96
N GLY A 292 2.37 18.73 -9.79
CA GLY A 292 1.35 18.46 -10.80
C GLY A 292 1.83 17.61 -11.96
N CYS A 293 0.94 17.36 -12.91
CA CYS A 293 1.22 16.80 -14.22
C CYS A 293 0.88 17.86 -15.28
N LEU A 294 1.77 18.10 -16.24
CA LEU A 294 1.52 18.95 -17.40
C LEU A 294 1.86 18.23 -18.68
N VAL A 295 1.23 18.65 -19.76
CA VAL A 295 1.51 18.19 -21.13
C VAL A 295 2.02 19.38 -21.93
N LEU A 296 3.13 19.16 -22.65
CA LEU A 296 3.67 20.11 -23.61
C LEU A 296 3.30 19.68 -25.03
N ASP A 297 2.92 20.65 -25.85
CA ASP A 297 2.75 20.46 -27.29
C ASP A 297 4.10 20.46 -28.05
N GLY A 298 4.05 20.32 -29.37
CA GLY A 298 5.23 20.32 -30.25
C GLY A 298 5.96 21.64 -30.36
N GLU A 299 5.39 22.74 -29.87
CA GLU A 299 6.04 24.04 -29.79
C GLU A 299 6.66 24.26 -28.39
N GLY A 300 6.49 23.32 -27.46
CA GLY A 300 6.96 23.40 -26.09
C GLY A 300 6.09 24.28 -25.19
N LEU A 301 4.86 24.58 -25.61
CA LEU A 301 3.87 25.33 -24.83
C LEU A 301 3.04 24.37 -23.97
N ILE A 302 2.58 24.85 -22.82
CA ILE A 302 1.75 24.05 -21.91
C ILE A 302 0.35 23.88 -22.52
N GLU A 303 0.01 22.67 -22.95
CA GLU A 303 -1.31 22.33 -23.47
C GLU A 303 -2.33 22.16 -22.33
N ALA A 304 -1.92 21.44 -21.27
CA ALA A 304 -2.78 21.12 -20.15
C ALA A 304 -1.96 20.99 -18.85
N TYR A 305 -2.60 21.26 -17.72
CA TYR A 305 -1.98 21.16 -16.40
C TYR A 305 -2.98 20.74 -15.33
N SER A 306 -2.64 19.67 -14.61
CA SER A 306 -3.30 19.25 -13.40
C SER A 306 -2.37 19.43 -12.21
N ALA A 307 -2.74 20.32 -11.29
CA ALA A 307 -1.97 20.54 -10.08
C ALA A 307 -2.30 19.48 -9.01
N PHE A 308 -1.24 19.00 -8.34
CA PHE A 308 -1.33 18.15 -7.17
C PHE A 308 -1.27 19.01 -5.90
N GLY A 309 -1.74 18.52 -4.75
CA GLY A 309 -1.47 19.16 -3.47
C GLY A 309 -2.28 20.44 -3.11
N PRO A 310 -1.90 21.10 -1.99
CA PRO A 310 -2.73 22.07 -1.27
C PRO A 310 -3.03 23.33 -2.08
N ARG A 311 -4.21 23.93 -1.85
CA ARG A 311 -4.68 25.13 -2.57
C ARG A 311 -3.75 26.35 -2.41
N ILE A 312 -3.06 26.48 -1.27
CA ILE A 312 -2.18 27.61 -1.00
C ILE A 312 -0.91 27.49 -1.85
N GLY A 313 -0.73 28.41 -2.80
CA GLY A 313 0.43 28.41 -3.68
C GLY A 313 0.28 27.57 -4.96
N ARG A 314 -0.89 26.94 -5.14
CA ARG A 314 -1.21 26.21 -6.35
C ARG A 314 -1.24 27.15 -7.54
N ILE A 315 -0.58 26.76 -8.63
CA ILE A 315 -0.67 27.50 -9.89
C ILE A 315 -2.03 27.18 -10.52
N GLU A 316 -2.79 28.21 -10.89
CA GLU A 316 -4.08 28.03 -11.55
C GLU A 316 -3.89 27.52 -12.99
N PRO A 317 -4.52 26.39 -13.37
CA PRO A 317 -4.40 25.83 -14.73
C PRO A 317 -4.71 26.83 -15.84
N ALA A 318 -5.75 27.65 -15.68
CA ALA A 318 -6.16 28.64 -16.68
C ALA A 318 -5.09 29.72 -16.95
N VAL A 319 -4.14 29.92 -16.03
CA VAL A 319 -3.10 30.94 -16.15
C VAL A 319 -1.86 30.42 -16.89
N VAL A 320 -1.70 29.10 -17.02
CA VAL A 320 -0.48 28.47 -17.56
C VAL A 320 -0.64 27.95 -18.98
N ILE A 321 -1.87 27.62 -19.41
CA ILE A 321 -2.12 27.08 -20.74
C ILE A 321 -1.66 28.08 -21.80
N GLY A 322 -0.94 27.59 -22.81
CA GLY A 322 -0.39 28.37 -23.93
C GLY A 322 0.88 29.16 -23.61
N LYS A 323 1.49 28.98 -22.42
CA LYS A 323 2.74 29.64 -22.04
C LYS A 323 3.93 28.69 -22.07
N ALA A 324 5.13 29.23 -22.26
CA ALA A 324 6.36 28.46 -22.10
C ALA A 324 6.67 28.19 -20.61
N LEU A 325 7.39 27.11 -20.33
CA LEU A 325 7.77 26.72 -18.97
C LEU A 325 8.48 27.84 -18.18
N GLY A 326 9.36 28.60 -18.83
CA GLY A 326 10.11 29.70 -18.20
C GLY A 326 9.26 30.93 -17.83
N GLU A 327 8.05 31.05 -18.37
CA GLU A 327 7.11 32.13 -18.03
C GLU A 327 6.30 31.81 -16.78
N VAL A 328 6.18 30.52 -16.45
CA VAL A 328 5.29 30.00 -15.40
C VAL A 328 6.07 29.53 -14.18
N PHE A 329 7.15 28.76 -14.41
CA PHE A 329 7.86 28.06 -13.35
C PHE A 329 9.14 28.80 -12.93
N PRO A 330 9.59 28.60 -11.68
CA PRO A 330 10.86 29.16 -11.20
C PRO A 330 12.06 28.69 -12.04
N PRO A 331 13.14 29.50 -12.14
CA PRO A 331 14.32 29.18 -12.94
C PRO A 331 14.97 27.82 -12.60
N GLU A 332 14.92 27.43 -11.33
CA GLU A 332 15.41 26.14 -10.85
C GLU A 332 14.67 24.98 -11.53
N LEU A 333 13.34 25.09 -11.67
CA LEU A 333 12.51 24.11 -12.37
C LEU A 333 12.70 24.19 -13.89
N THR A 334 12.77 25.39 -14.45
CA THR A 334 13.01 25.57 -15.90
C THR A 334 14.33 24.91 -16.31
N SER A 335 15.40 25.10 -15.54
CA SER A 335 16.70 24.51 -15.84
C SER A 335 16.70 22.99 -15.81
N ILE A 336 15.95 22.35 -14.91
CA ILE A 336 15.83 20.89 -14.88
C ILE A 336 14.95 20.38 -16.03
N PHE A 337 13.88 21.08 -16.41
CA PHE A 337 13.07 20.72 -17.58
C PHE A 337 13.92 20.71 -18.85
N ASP A 338 14.65 21.79 -19.14
CA ASP A 338 15.48 21.91 -20.34
C ASP A 338 16.54 20.81 -20.40
N ARG A 339 17.18 20.51 -19.26
CA ARG A 339 18.18 19.45 -19.13
C ARG A 339 17.59 18.06 -19.40
N LEU A 340 16.41 17.76 -18.87
CA LEU A 340 15.78 16.45 -19.03
C LEU A 340 15.20 16.26 -20.44
N MET A 341 14.52 17.27 -20.99
CA MET A 341 14.03 17.24 -22.37
C MET A 341 15.19 17.14 -23.37
N GLY A 342 16.27 17.90 -23.17
CA GLY A 342 17.48 17.80 -24.01
C GLY A 342 18.07 16.39 -24.06
N ARG A 343 18.11 15.67 -22.92
CA ARG A 343 18.57 14.27 -22.89
C ARG A 343 17.72 13.36 -23.78
N LEU A 344 16.40 13.56 -23.82
CA LEU A 344 15.49 12.78 -24.65
C LEU A 344 15.66 13.08 -26.13
N VAL A 345 15.74 14.37 -26.48
CA VAL A 345 15.92 14.83 -27.87
C VAL A 345 17.28 14.38 -28.43
N ASP A 346 18.34 14.45 -27.64
CA ASP A 346 19.70 14.08 -28.07
C ASP A 346 19.94 12.56 -28.10
N GLY A 347 18.93 11.74 -27.75
CA GLY A 347 19.06 10.27 -27.68
C GLY A 347 19.98 9.78 -26.56
N ALA A 348 20.26 10.63 -25.56
CA ALA A 348 21.06 10.34 -24.38
C ALA A 348 20.20 10.01 -23.13
N GLY A 349 18.89 9.85 -23.32
CA GLY A 349 17.96 9.30 -22.33
C GLY A 349 18.12 7.78 -22.21
N ASP A 350 17.54 7.20 -21.16
CA ASP A 350 17.31 5.75 -21.14
C ASP A 350 16.53 5.41 -22.43
N ALA A 351 16.83 4.26 -23.06
CA ALA A 351 16.44 3.90 -24.44
C ALA A 351 14.91 3.84 -24.73
N GLU A 352 14.07 4.43 -23.88
CA GLU A 352 12.63 4.24 -23.76
C GLU A 352 11.87 5.55 -23.47
N GLY A 353 12.38 6.71 -23.92
CA GLY A 353 11.62 7.96 -23.92
C GLY A 353 11.36 8.59 -22.54
N LEU A 354 12.18 8.28 -21.52
CA LEU A 354 12.03 8.79 -20.15
C LEU A 354 13.32 9.45 -19.63
N ALA A 355 13.18 10.60 -18.97
CA ALA A 355 14.24 11.25 -18.24
C ALA A 355 13.74 11.76 -16.90
N ILE A 356 14.40 11.35 -15.81
CA ILE A 356 14.05 11.75 -14.45
C ILE A 356 15.21 12.55 -13.83
N GLY A 357 14.86 13.56 -13.04
CA GLY A 357 15.80 14.32 -12.24
C GLY A 357 15.20 14.81 -10.93
N ARG A 358 16.06 15.31 -10.05
CA ARG A 358 15.67 15.88 -8.76
C ARG A 358 16.32 17.25 -8.60
N GLU A 359 15.61 18.17 -7.98
CA GLU A 359 16.06 19.53 -7.72
C GLU A 359 15.67 19.95 -6.30
N VAL A 360 16.50 20.76 -5.65
CA VAL A 360 16.21 21.27 -4.30
C VAL A 360 15.65 22.68 -4.43
N MET A 361 14.40 22.86 -4.03
CA MET A 361 13.72 24.15 -4.01
C MET A 361 13.67 24.72 -2.60
N ARG A 362 13.97 26.00 -2.46
CA ARG A 362 13.87 26.73 -1.19
C ARG A 362 12.58 27.54 -1.15
N SER A 363 11.73 27.26 -0.16
CA SER A 363 10.55 28.08 0.14
C SER A 363 10.61 28.57 1.58
N GLY A 364 10.85 29.87 1.76
CA GLY A 364 11.12 30.43 3.09
C GLY A 364 12.38 29.82 3.70
N HIS A 365 12.25 29.21 4.89
CA HIS A 365 13.35 28.52 5.60
C HIS A 365 13.36 27.01 5.35
N GLN A 366 12.44 26.50 4.51
CA GLN A 366 12.32 25.09 4.22
C GLN A 366 12.97 24.73 2.87
N GLU A 367 13.67 23.61 2.85
CA GLU A 367 14.16 22.98 1.63
C GLU A 367 13.24 21.81 1.25
N HIS A 368 12.79 21.82 -0.01
CA HIS A 368 11.92 20.83 -0.62
C HIS A 368 12.70 20.11 -1.72
N VAL A 369 12.74 18.79 -1.68
CA VAL A 369 13.26 18.00 -2.80
C VAL A 369 12.11 17.76 -3.76
N VAL A 370 12.26 18.23 -4.99
CA VAL A 370 11.28 18.04 -6.06
C VAL A 370 11.83 17.05 -7.05
N ARG A 371 11.02 16.06 -7.41
CA ARG A 371 11.27 15.12 -8.48
C ARG A 371 10.55 15.61 -9.73
N VAL A 372 11.27 15.58 -10.85
CA VAL A 372 10.72 15.89 -12.17
C VAL A 372 10.95 14.69 -13.07
N ALA A 373 9.88 14.14 -13.63
CA ALA A 373 9.96 13.13 -14.68
C ALA A 373 9.38 13.68 -15.98
N VAL A 374 10.11 13.50 -17.07
CA VAL A 374 9.74 13.88 -18.43
C VAL A 374 9.61 12.60 -19.24
N VAL A 375 8.40 12.35 -19.76
CA VAL A 375 8.07 11.20 -20.62
C VAL A 375 7.77 11.74 -22.01
N GLN A 376 8.41 11.19 -23.02
CA GLN A 376 8.12 11.48 -24.42
C GLN A 376 6.79 10.84 -24.82
N THR A 377 5.93 11.61 -25.51
CA THR A 377 4.66 11.09 -26.02
C THR A 377 4.91 10.06 -27.13
N ALA A 378 3.97 9.15 -27.37
CA ALA A 378 4.03 8.17 -28.46
C ALA A 378 4.12 8.87 -29.84
N SER A 379 3.50 10.04 -29.96
CA SER A 379 3.60 10.90 -31.16
C SER A 379 5.00 11.45 -31.40
N ASN A 380 5.89 11.45 -30.40
CA ASN A 380 7.17 12.14 -30.39
C ASN A 380 7.07 13.66 -30.64
N ILE A 381 5.87 14.22 -30.53
CA ILE A 381 5.63 15.65 -30.73
C ILE A 381 5.75 16.38 -29.38
N GLY A 382 5.27 15.79 -28.29
CA GLY A 382 5.17 16.45 -26.99
C GLY A 382 5.85 15.70 -25.85
N PHE A 383 5.63 16.21 -24.64
CA PHE A 383 6.11 15.60 -23.41
C PHE A 383 5.04 15.62 -22.32
N VAL A 384 4.94 14.53 -21.57
CA VAL A 384 4.24 14.48 -20.28
C VAL A 384 5.26 14.76 -19.18
N ILE A 385 5.04 15.79 -18.37
CA ILE A 385 5.94 16.19 -17.29
C ILE A 385 5.21 16.07 -15.95
N THR A 386 5.76 15.29 -15.04
CA THR A 386 5.28 15.20 -13.65
C THR A 386 6.26 15.86 -12.69
N ILE A 387 5.71 16.65 -11.77
CA ILE A 387 6.43 17.38 -10.74
C ILE A 387 5.89 16.92 -9.40
N ASN A 388 6.72 16.24 -8.61
CA ASN A 388 6.34 15.67 -7.32
C ASN A 388 7.21 16.25 -6.23
N ARG A 389 6.59 16.64 -5.12
CA ARG A 389 7.34 16.96 -3.90
C ARG A 389 7.63 15.65 -3.20
N LEU A 390 8.89 15.23 -3.21
CA LEU A 390 9.31 14.08 -2.43
C LEU A 390 9.24 14.46 -0.94
N ARG A 391 8.29 13.87 -0.22
CA ARG A 391 8.28 13.91 1.23
C ARG A 391 9.41 13.00 1.70
N ASP A 392 10.42 13.57 2.34
CA ASP A 392 11.34 12.75 3.11
C ASP A 392 10.54 12.25 4.33
N GLN A 393 9.95 11.05 4.22
CA GLN A 393 9.21 10.44 5.33
C GLN A 393 10.12 10.36 6.58
N ARG A 394 11.44 10.20 6.37
CA ARG A 394 12.43 10.29 7.46
C ARG A 394 12.35 11.61 8.21
N ARG A 395 11.95 12.75 7.63
CA ARG A 395 11.77 14.02 8.34
C ARG A 395 10.52 14.03 9.23
N SER A 396 9.39 13.53 8.76
CA SER A 396 8.18 13.38 9.62
C SER A 396 8.42 12.39 10.77
N LEU A 397 9.32 11.44 10.55
CA LEU A 397 9.71 10.38 11.47
C LEU A 397 11.01 10.67 12.22
N SER A 398 11.65 11.80 11.89
CA SER A 398 12.91 12.20 12.49
C SER A 398 12.62 12.50 13.95
N PRO A 399 13.44 11.98 14.86
CA PRO A 399 13.33 12.33 16.24
C PRO A 399 13.54 13.84 16.37
N GLU A 400 12.67 14.47 17.16
CA GLU A 400 12.80 15.87 17.57
C GLU A 400 13.86 15.92 18.69
N ILE A 401 15.12 15.63 18.33
CA ILE A 401 16.19 15.51 19.33
C ILE A 401 16.50 16.88 19.92
N GLU A 402 15.95 17.13 21.10
CA GLU A 402 16.24 18.30 21.91
C GLU A 402 17.34 17.97 22.92
N ARG A 403 18.36 18.82 22.98
CA ARG A 403 19.38 18.75 24.01
C ARG A 403 19.10 19.79 25.07
N ASP A 404 18.86 19.33 26.30
CA ASP A 404 18.85 20.21 27.47
C ASP A 404 20.29 20.72 27.70
N PRO A 405 20.54 22.04 27.57
CA PRO A 405 21.89 22.59 27.71
C PRO A 405 22.39 22.55 29.17
N VAL A 406 21.49 22.44 30.15
CA VAL A 406 21.82 22.44 31.58
C VAL A 406 22.17 21.03 32.05
N THR A 407 21.32 20.06 31.75
CA THR A 407 21.52 18.67 32.20
C THR A 407 22.35 17.85 31.22
N GLY A 408 22.48 18.32 29.98
CA GLY A 408 23.11 17.58 28.89
C GLY A 408 22.28 16.40 28.38
N SER A 409 21.05 16.21 28.89
CA SER A 409 20.18 15.12 28.45
C SER A 409 19.63 15.36 27.04
N LEU A 410 19.51 14.28 26.28
CA LEU A 410 18.86 14.27 24.98
C LEU A 410 17.43 13.74 25.16
N HIS A 411 16.47 14.34 24.46
CA HIS A 411 15.08 13.89 24.42
C HIS A 411 14.59 13.86 22.98
N ASP A 412 13.76 12.88 22.64
CA ASP A 412 12.94 12.89 21.43
C ASP A 412 11.57 13.50 21.79
N GLY A 413 11.35 14.75 21.39
CA GLY A 413 10.19 15.53 21.81
C GLY A 413 10.13 15.74 23.34
N LYS A 414 8.93 15.72 23.92
CA LYS A 414 8.70 16.05 25.35
C LYS A 414 8.73 14.85 26.32
N VAL A 415 8.80 13.62 25.82
CA VAL A 415 8.49 12.43 26.64
C VAL A 415 9.66 11.44 26.72
N ASP A 416 10.45 11.32 25.66
CA ASP A 416 11.37 10.19 25.49
C ASP A 416 12.83 10.61 25.68
N ARG A 417 13.40 10.31 26.85
CA ARG A 417 14.84 10.54 27.08
C ARG A 417 15.68 9.57 26.23
N LEU A 418 16.61 10.12 25.47
CA LEU A 418 17.54 9.40 24.62
C LEU A 418 18.93 9.25 25.27
N LEU A 419 19.59 8.16 24.88
CA LEU A 419 20.99 7.86 25.20
C LEU A 419 21.72 7.52 23.90
N VAL A 420 22.86 8.18 23.67
CA VAL A 420 23.76 7.80 22.58
C VAL A 420 24.75 6.79 23.13
N ALA A 421 24.70 5.58 22.59
CA ALA A 421 25.63 4.50 22.89
C ALA A 421 26.56 4.29 21.69
N ASN A 422 27.86 4.20 21.94
CA ASN A 422 28.83 3.82 20.93
C ASN A 422 29.03 2.30 20.91
N GLU A 423 29.82 1.83 19.96
CA GLU A 423 30.14 0.40 19.82
C GLU A 423 30.84 -0.16 21.07
N ASP A 424 31.77 0.59 21.68
CA ASP A 424 32.45 0.17 22.92
C ASP A 424 31.45 -0.12 24.05
N PHE A 425 30.41 0.71 24.18
CA PHE A 425 29.36 0.48 25.16
C PHE A 425 28.60 -0.81 24.88
N LEU A 426 28.23 -1.05 23.61
CA LEU A 426 27.51 -2.27 23.21
C LEU A 426 28.36 -3.53 23.44
N GLN A 427 29.64 -3.50 23.10
CA GLN A 427 30.57 -4.61 23.35
C GLN A 427 30.77 -4.87 24.85
N ALA A 428 30.90 -3.82 25.66
CA ALA A 428 31.02 -3.94 27.11
C ALA A 428 29.72 -4.46 27.75
N PHE A 429 28.57 -3.97 27.28
CA PHE A 429 27.24 -4.41 27.68
C PHE A 429 27.08 -5.90 27.40
N GLU A 430 27.36 -6.33 26.17
CA GLU A 430 27.26 -7.75 25.82
C GLU A 430 28.24 -8.60 26.63
N GLY A 431 29.50 -8.17 26.72
CA GLY A 431 30.53 -8.88 27.47
C GLY A 431 30.17 -9.09 28.95
N LEU A 432 29.46 -8.14 29.57
CA LEU A 432 28.94 -8.28 30.93
C LEU A 432 27.79 -9.29 30.98
N PHE A 433 26.80 -9.12 30.11
CA PHE A 433 25.57 -9.94 30.13
C PHE A 433 25.85 -11.39 29.77
N ALA A 434 26.67 -11.64 28.74
CA ALA A 434 27.07 -13.00 28.35
C ALA A 434 27.81 -13.72 29.50
N LYS A 435 28.73 -13.03 30.19
CA LYS A 435 29.46 -13.59 31.34
C LYS A 435 28.55 -13.87 32.54
N SER A 436 27.66 -12.95 32.87
CA SER A 436 26.82 -13.04 34.06
C SER A 436 25.63 -13.98 33.90
N LEU A 437 25.01 -14.02 32.72
CA LEU A 437 23.75 -14.74 32.47
C LEU A 437 23.92 -16.01 31.63
N ARG A 438 25.11 -16.25 31.05
CA ARG A 438 25.43 -17.41 30.21
C ARG A 438 24.33 -17.64 29.17
N HIS A 439 23.76 -18.84 29.12
CA HIS A 439 22.73 -19.22 28.15
C HIS A 439 21.42 -18.41 28.26
N ARG A 440 21.18 -17.58 29.29
CA ARG A 440 19.93 -16.79 29.41
C ARG A 440 20.02 -15.36 28.86
N HIS A 441 21.21 -14.91 28.46
CA HIS A 441 21.38 -13.52 28.00
C HIS A 441 20.49 -13.21 26.77
N HIS A 442 20.42 -14.12 25.80
CA HIS A 442 19.64 -13.95 24.57
C HIS A 442 18.13 -13.70 24.81
N GLU A 443 17.52 -14.43 25.74
CA GLU A 443 16.10 -14.25 26.09
C GLU A 443 15.85 -12.86 26.68
N LEU A 444 16.79 -12.36 27.49
CA LEU A 444 16.71 -11.04 28.08
C LEU A 444 16.91 -9.94 27.03
N LEU A 445 17.86 -10.13 26.09
CA LEU A 445 18.04 -9.23 24.95
C LEU A 445 16.79 -9.17 24.06
N GLN A 446 16.12 -10.30 23.82
CA GLN A 446 14.83 -10.32 23.12
C GLN A 446 13.75 -9.56 23.89
N ARG A 447 13.68 -9.70 25.23
CA ARG A 447 12.72 -8.92 26.04
C ARG A 447 13.02 -7.42 26.00
N PHE A 448 14.30 -7.04 26.00
CA PHE A 448 14.71 -5.65 25.80
C PHE A 448 14.26 -5.12 24.44
N GLY A 449 14.52 -5.90 23.38
CA GLY A 449 14.04 -5.64 22.03
C GLY A 449 12.52 -5.45 21.97
N LYS A 450 11.75 -6.33 22.62
CA LYS A 450 10.28 -6.23 22.65
C LYS A 450 9.80 -4.92 23.25
N LYS A 451 10.38 -4.49 24.37
CA LYS A 451 10.04 -3.20 24.99
C LYS A 451 10.39 -2.02 24.09
N TRP A 452 11.54 -2.09 23.43
CA TRP A 452 11.97 -1.05 22.50
C TRP A 452 11.04 -0.96 21.29
N GLY A 453 10.73 -2.10 20.66
CA GLY A 453 9.82 -2.16 19.52
C GLY A 453 8.41 -1.64 19.84
N LEU A 454 7.87 -1.97 21.01
CA LEU A 454 6.56 -1.47 21.44
C LEU A 454 6.57 0.05 21.64
N ARG A 455 7.60 0.60 22.32
CA ARG A 455 7.74 2.06 22.50
C ARG A 455 7.85 2.77 21.16
N HIS A 456 8.61 2.19 20.22
CA HIS A 456 8.76 2.72 18.89
C HIS A 456 7.44 2.71 18.10
N ALA A 457 6.64 1.64 18.19
CA ALA A 457 5.32 1.59 17.58
C ALA A 457 4.37 2.66 18.17
N MET A 458 4.39 2.89 19.49
CA MET A 458 3.60 3.96 20.13
C MET A 458 4.05 5.36 19.70
N ARG A 459 5.35 5.58 19.54
CA ARG A 459 5.87 6.84 18.98
C ARG A 459 5.33 7.07 17.58
N LEU A 460 5.33 6.02 16.75
CA LEU A 460 4.85 6.08 15.38
C LEU A 460 3.34 6.28 15.30
N GLU A 461 2.58 5.64 16.19
CA GLU A 461 1.13 5.84 16.36
C GLU A 461 0.79 7.33 16.48
N HIS A 462 1.55 8.10 17.26
CA HIS A 462 1.31 9.54 17.40
C HIS A 462 1.52 10.30 16.09
N VAL A 463 2.56 9.95 15.32
CA VAL A 463 2.84 10.54 14.00
C VAL A 463 1.70 10.19 13.03
N VAL A 464 1.27 8.93 13.03
CA VAL A 464 0.20 8.45 12.14
C VAL A 464 -1.13 9.12 12.45
N GLN A 465 -1.50 9.25 13.72
CA GLN A 465 -2.71 9.98 14.12
C GLN A 465 -2.65 11.46 13.74
N ARG A 466 -1.48 12.10 13.87
CA ARG A 466 -1.29 13.52 13.53
C ARG A 466 -1.36 13.76 12.02
N ASP A 467 -0.65 12.96 11.23
CA ASP A 467 -0.41 13.21 9.81
C ASP A 467 -1.42 12.52 8.88
N TYR A 468 -2.06 11.45 9.37
CA TYR A 468 -2.98 10.60 8.60
C TYR A 468 -4.37 10.46 9.24
N ARG A 469 -4.61 11.00 10.44
CA ARG A 469 -5.91 10.97 11.15
C ARG A 469 -6.52 9.58 11.33
N MET A 470 -5.67 8.56 11.43
CA MET A 470 -6.02 7.17 11.71
C MET A 470 -5.04 6.59 12.72
N THR A 471 -5.34 5.44 13.27
CA THR A 471 -4.40 4.67 14.09
C THR A 471 -3.44 3.87 13.22
N LEU A 472 -2.29 3.48 13.77
CA LEU A 472 -1.29 2.68 13.05
C LEU A 472 -1.81 1.27 12.69
N ARG A 473 -2.89 0.81 13.33
CA ARG A 473 -3.54 -0.48 13.03
C ARG A 473 -4.68 -0.37 12.01
N GLU A 474 -5.31 0.80 11.91
CA GLU A 474 -6.28 1.10 10.85
C GLU A 474 -5.55 1.33 9.51
N MET A 475 -4.29 1.77 9.58
CA MET A 475 -3.41 1.85 8.42
C MET A 475 -3.16 0.47 7.80
N GLU A 476 -3.12 0.42 6.48
CA GLU A 476 -2.77 -0.79 5.75
C GLU A 476 -1.37 -1.29 6.14
N SER A 477 -1.23 -2.61 6.29
CA SER A 477 -0.05 -3.24 6.89
C SER A 477 1.25 -2.86 6.21
N GLN A 478 1.32 -2.89 4.87
CA GLN A 478 2.53 -2.59 4.12
C GLN A 478 2.96 -1.13 4.34
N MET A 479 2.00 -0.20 4.33
CA MET A 479 2.26 1.20 4.69
C MET A 479 2.80 1.36 6.11
N ALA A 480 2.14 0.75 7.07
CA ALA A 480 2.54 0.85 8.48
C ALA A 480 3.97 0.35 8.66
N LEU A 481 4.33 -0.76 7.99
CA LEU A 481 5.67 -1.34 8.00
C LEU A 481 6.70 -0.45 7.32
N GLU A 482 6.34 0.23 6.24
CA GLU A 482 7.22 1.19 5.56
C GLU A 482 7.52 2.41 6.45
N LEU A 483 6.51 2.97 7.11
CA LEU A 483 6.70 4.05 8.08
C LEU A 483 7.57 3.61 9.25
N MET A 484 7.40 2.36 9.72
CA MET A 484 8.26 1.81 10.77
C MET A 484 9.70 1.69 10.29
N SER A 485 9.93 1.08 9.14
CA SER A 485 11.25 0.89 8.55
C SER A 485 12.00 2.21 8.33
N SER A 486 11.33 3.19 7.72
CA SER A 486 11.92 4.50 7.45
C SER A 486 12.27 5.27 8.74
N SER A 487 11.73 4.86 9.89
CA SER A 487 11.97 5.50 11.17
C SER A 487 13.01 4.83 12.06
N VAL A 488 13.41 3.57 11.79
CA VAL A 488 14.42 2.88 12.62
C VAL A 488 15.85 3.34 12.35
N GLY A 489 16.11 3.82 11.14
CA GLY A 489 17.45 4.27 10.74
C GLY A 489 17.98 5.43 11.59
N VAL A 490 17.09 6.29 12.10
CA VAL A 490 17.52 7.43 12.92
C VAL A 490 18.00 7.01 14.31
N PHE A 491 17.64 5.81 14.76
CA PHE A 491 18.16 5.22 16.00
C PHE A 491 19.46 4.43 15.78
N GLY A 492 20.02 4.44 14.56
CA GLY A 492 21.20 3.65 14.21
C GLY A 492 20.94 2.15 14.17
N LEU A 493 19.67 1.74 14.07
CA LEU A 493 19.31 0.33 14.01
C LEU A 493 19.40 -0.27 12.61
N GLY A 494 19.49 0.54 11.56
CA GLY A 494 19.52 0.10 10.17
C GLY A 494 18.24 0.42 9.43
N ARG A 495 17.82 -0.45 8.51
CA ARG A 495 16.54 -0.38 7.77
C ARG A 495 16.01 -1.78 7.57
N PHE A 496 14.71 -1.93 7.33
CA PHE A 496 14.16 -3.26 7.05
C PHE A 496 13.03 -3.24 6.02
N ASP A 497 12.79 -4.35 5.37
CA ASP A 497 11.65 -4.54 4.48
C ASP A 497 10.89 -5.75 5.00
N ALA A 498 9.57 -5.70 4.83
CA ALA A 498 8.67 -6.76 5.24
C ALA A 498 8.07 -7.41 4.00
N ASP A 499 8.14 -8.74 3.98
CA ASP A 499 7.57 -9.58 2.95
C ASP A 499 6.38 -10.33 3.55
N LEU A 500 5.20 -9.99 3.00
CA LEU A 500 3.90 -10.47 3.45
C LEU A 500 3.37 -11.61 2.56
N SER A 501 4.12 -12.06 1.55
CA SER A 501 3.69 -13.13 0.63
C SER A 501 3.39 -14.45 1.34
N TYR A 502 4.03 -14.70 2.48
CA TYR A 502 3.85 -15.90 3.30
C TYR A 502 2.75 -15.79 4.37
N ARG A 503 1.93 -14.71 4.34
CA ARG A 503 0.90 -14.45 5.37
C ARG A 503 -0.13 -15.57 5.48
N ASP A 504 -0.50 -16.20 4.36
CA ASP A 504 -1.47 -17.31 4.34
C ASP A 504 -0.92 -18.57 5.03
N SER A 505 0.41 -18.72 5.03
CA SER A 505 1.12 -19.74 5.81
C SER A 505 1.34 -19.33 7.29
N GLY A 506 0.82 -18.17 7.67
CA GLY A 506 0.92 -17.60 9.01
C GLY A 506 2.30 -17.03 9.35
N LEU A 507 3.13 -16.75 8.33
CA LEU A 507 4.48 -16.22 8.48
C LEU A 507 4.60 -14.80 7.94
N PHE A 508 5.50 -14.02 8.54
CA PHE A 508 5.97 -12.75 8.03
C PHE A 508 7.48 -12.80 7.96
N ILE A 509 8.07 -12.33 6.87
CA ILE A 509 9.52 -12.31 6.69
C ILE A 509 9.99 -10.87 6.78
N ILE A 510 11.02 -10.61 7.59
CA ILE A 510 11.68 -9.31 7.65
C ILE A 510 13.13 -9.46 7.24
N ARG A 511 13.53 -8.67 6.25
CA ARG A 511 14.92 -8.48 5.83
C ARG A 511 15.42 -7.19 6.47
N HIS A 512 16.50 -7.24 7.22
CA HIS A 512 17.01 -6.08 7.97
C HIS A 512 18.47 -5.80 7.60
N TRP A 513 18.73 -4.65 6.98
CA TRP A 513 20.05 -4.22 6.54
C TRP A 513 20.71 -3.30 7.55
N ALA A 514 22.04 -3.35 7.57
CA ALA A 514 22.88 -2.48 8.42
C ALA A 514 22.54 -2.60 9.92
N SER A 515 22.21 -3.80 10.36
CA SER A 515 22.08 -4.11 11.79
C SER A 515 23.40 -3.82 12.51
N PRO A 516 23.40 -3.13 13.66
CA PRO A 516 24.63 -2.84 14.42
C PRO A 516 25.10 -4.03 15.29
N PHE A 517 24.33 -5.11 15.35
CA PHE A 517 24.53 -6.21 16.29
C PHE A 517 25.49 -7.32 15.80
N PRO A 518 25.48 -7.72 14.51
CA PRO A 518 26.48 -8.63 13.98
C PRO A 518 27.90 -8.12 14.22
N GLY A 519 28.81 -8.99 14.66
CA GLY A 519 30.18 -8.62 15.04
C GLY A 519 30.33 -8.01 16.44
N THR A 520 29.29 -7.36 16.96
CA THR A 520 29.25 -6.78 18.32
C THR A 520 28.73 -7.78 19.36
N PHE A 521 27.71 -8.56 19.00
CA PHE A 521 27.05 -9.55 19.86
C PHE A 521 27.47 -10.98 19.52
N GLU A 522 27.49 -11.88 20.51
CA GLU A 522 27.88 -13.27 20.29
C GLU A 522 26.82 -13.99 19.43
N SER A 523 27.22 -14.56 18.30
CA SER A 523 26.30 -15.30 17.43
C SER A 523 25.94 -16.64 18.05
N THR A 524 24.65 -16.88 18.25
CA THR A 524 24.12 -18.18 18.69
C THR A 524 23.59 -18.99 17.50
N ALA A 525 23.03 -20.18 17.76
CA ALA A 525 22.36 -20.99 16.73
C ALA A 525 21.18 -20.27 16.05
N GLY A 526 20.65 -19.21 16.67
CA GLY A 526 19.63 -18.32 16.08
C GLY A 526 20.15 -16.92 15.78
N GLY A 527 21.44 -16.78 15.46
CA GLY A 527 22.08 -15.51 15.09
C GLY A 527 22.48 -14.60 16.26
N ALA A 528 22.94 -13.39 15.92
CA ALA A 528 23.44 -12.37 16.86
C ALA A 528 22.39 -11.28 17.19
N CYS A 529 21.31 -11.17 16.42
CA CYS A 529 20.35 -10.07 16.49
C CYS A 529 19.16 -10.40 17.42
N SER A 530 19.45 -10.81 18.66
CA SER A 530 18.41 -11.10 19.65
C SER A 530 17.55 -9.88 19.98
N ILE A 531 18.16 -8.68 20.04
CA ILE A 531 17.42 -7.43 20.26
C ILE A 531 16.46 -7.17 19.09
N LEU A 532 16.90 -7.29 17.84
CA LEU A 532 16.02 -7.09 16.68
C LEU A 532 14.92 -8.14 16.56
N SER A 533 15.19 -9.39 16.95
CA SER A 533 14.13 -10.41 17.04
C SER A 533 13.03 -9.96 18.00
N GLY A 534 13.40 -9.45 19.18
CA GLY A 534 12.43 -8.87 20.12
C GLY A 534 11.69 -7.67 19.54
N PHE A 535 12.43 -6.76 18.92
CA PHE A 535 11.92 -5.52 18.32
C PHE A 535 10.87 -5.79 17.26
N HIS A 536 11.20 -6.63 16.27
CA HIS A 536 10.29 -7.02 15.18
C HIS A 536 9.07 -7.78 15.67
N ALA A 537 9.26 -8.68 16.64
CA ALA A 537 8.16 -9.39 17.27
C ALA A 537 7.16 -8.43 17.92
N ALA A 538 7.62 -7.41 18.64
CA ALA A 538 6.75 -6.44 19.29
C ALA A 538 6.01 -5.56 18.28
N ILE A 539 6.70 -5.09 17.25
CA ILE A 539 6.10 -4.26 16.20
C ILE A 539 4.99 -5.02 15.47
N LEU A 540 5.27 -6.23 14.97
CA LEU A 540 4.22 -7.00 14.28
C LEU A 540 3.13 -7.47 15.23
N SER A 541 3.44 -7.73 16.51
CA SER A 541 2.40 -8.03 17.50
C SER A 541 1.46 -6.86 17.71
N TYR A 542 1.99 -5.63 17.70
CA TYR A 542 1.20 -4.41 17.81
C TYR A 542 0.28 -4.25 16.61
N LEU A 543 0.80 -4.40 15.38
CA LEU A 543 0.02 -4.29 14.14
C LEU A 543 -1.04 -5.38 14.03
N ALA A 544 -0.66 -6.64 14.26
CA ALA A 544 -1.54 -7.79 14.10
C ALA A 544 -2.58 -7.94 15.24
N GLY A 545 -2.48 -7.14 16.31
CA GLY A 545 -3.33 -7.23 17.49
C GLY A 545 -3.26 -8.58 18.23
N ARG A 546 -2.19 -9.35 18.02
CA ARG A 546 -1.98 -10.68 18.62
C ARG A 546 -0.51 -10.89 18.94
N HIS A 547 -0.21 -11.76 19.90
CA HIS A 547 1.17 -12.05 20.27
C HIS A 547 1.88 -12.86 19.17
N LEU A 548 2.95 -12.28 18.63
CA LEU A 548 3.87 -12.90 17.70
C LEU A 548 5.26 -13.00 18.35
N ALA A 549 6.03 -13.97 17.89
CA ALA A 549 7.44 -14.14 18.19
C ALA A 549 8.23 -14.06 16.88
N ALA A 550 9.49 -13.68 16.97
CA ALA A 550 10.39 -13.63 15.83
C ALA A 550 11.63 -14.48 16.10
N ARG A 551 12.16 -15.09 15.04
CA ARG A 551 13.42 -15.80 15.06
C ARG A 551 14.29 -15.34 13.90
N GLU A 552 15.53 -14.97 14.18
CA GLU A 552 16.54 -14.77 13.14
C GLU A 552 16.95 -16.14 12.58
N VAL A 553 16.89 -16.26 11.25
CA VAL A 553 17.20 -17.48 10.49
C VAL A 553 18.45 -17.31 9.63
N VAL A 554 18.79 -16.06 9.27
CA VAL A 554 20.05 -15.69 8.63
C VAL A 554 20.60 -14.47 9.35
N CYS A 555 21.87 -14.51 9.76
CA CYS A 555 22.57 -13.38 10.35
C CYS A 555 23.57 -12.83 9.34
N ALA A 556 23.69 -11.50 9.25
CA ALA A 556 24.61 -10.85 8.33
C ALA A 556 26.06 -11.19 8.67
N VAL A 557 26.86 -11.47 7.64
CA VAL A 557 28.29 -11.80 7.79
C VAL A 557 29.15 -10.63 7.31
N GLU A 558 28.76 -10.00 6.20
CA GLU A 558 29.47 -8.86 5.62
C GLU A 558 28.67 -7.56 5.73
N PRO A 559 29.33 -6.39 5.78
CA PRO A 559 28.67 -5.10 5.71
C PRO A 559 27.86 -4.97 4.40
N GLY A 560 26.53 -4.96 4.52
CA GLY A 560 25.60 -4.91 3.38
C GLY A 560 24.67 -6.11 3.29
N ASP A 561 25.04 -7.24 3.90
CA ASP A 561 24.16 -8.40 4.01
C ASP A 561 22.96 -8.09 4.93
N PRO A 562 21.75 -8.57 4.61
CA PRO A 562 20.62 -8.49 5.52
C PRO A 562 20.67 -9.59 6.59
N CYS A 563 20.19 -9.28 7.79
CA CYS A 563 19.71 -10.27 8.74
C CYS A 563 18.25 -10.60 8.39
N VAL A 564 17.88 -11.88 8.40
CA VAL A 564 16.55 -12.34 7.99
C VAL A 564 15.83 -12.92 9.19
N PHE A 565 14.62 -12.44 9.43
CA PHE A 565 13.77 -12.81 10.57
C PHE A 565 12.46 -13.43 10.07
N VAL A 566 12.08 -14.55 10.66
CA VAL A 566 10.74 -15.13 10.50
C VAL A 566 9.92 -14.78 11.72
N ILE A 567 8.74 -14.19 11.51
CA ILE A 567 7.81 -13.80 12.55
C ILE A 567 6.51 -14.59 12.40
N ALA A 568 6.07 -15.24 13.47
CA ALA A 568 4.82 -15.98 13.50
C ALA A 568 4.32 -16.16 14.94
N THR A 569 3.25 -16.92 15.15
CA THR A 569 2.89 -17.36 16.50
C THR A 569 3.99 -18.28 17.05
N GLU A 570 4.12 -18.35 18.37
CA GLU A 570 5.18 -19.14 19.02
C GLU A 570 5.08 -20.64 18.68
N ASP A 571 3.85 -21.16 18.62
CA ASP A 571 3.58 -22.53 18.16
C ASP A 571 3.99 -22.75 16.70
N ARG A 572 3.73 -21.77 15.82
CA ARG A 572 4.08 -21.87 14.39
C ARG A 572 5.60 -21.85 14.19
N LEU A 573 6.31 -20.96 14.88
CA LEU A 573 7.78 -20.93 14.86
C LEU A 573 8.39 -22.22 15.43
N THR A 574 7.82 -22.74 16.52
CA THR A 574 8.31 -23.97 17.14
C THR A 574 8.19 -25.14 16.17
N LYS A 575 7.07 -25.26 15.46
CA LYS A 575 6.91 -26.25 14.38
C LYS A 575 7.93 -26.01 13.29
N LEU A 576 7.97 -24.82 12.71
CA LEU A 576 8.87 -24.47 11.61
C LEU A 576 10.34 -24.79 11.90
N LEU A 577 10.79 -24.60 13.13
CA LEU A 577 12.21 -24.76 13.53
C LEU A 577 12.60 -26.17 14.01
N ILE A 578 11.64 -27.00 14.41
CA ILE A 578 11.90 -28.36 14.95
C ILE A 578 11.69 -29.44 13.88
N GLU A 579 11.01 -29.10 12.78
CA GLU A 579 10.60 -30.02 11.74
C GLU A 579 11.77 -30.70 11.01
N THR A 580 11.59 -32.00 10.75
CA THR A 580 12.63 -32.85 10.16
C THR A 580 12.83 -32.54 8.67
N PRO A 581 14.06 -32.74 8.14
CA PRO A 581 14.34 -32.59 6.71
C PRO A 581 13.33 -33.33 5.83
N GLY A 582 12.74 -32.64 4.83
CA GLY A 582 11.74 -33.20 3.91
C GLY A 582 10.27 -33.08 4.37
N SER A 583 10.01 -32.36 5.44
CA SER A 583 8.65 -31.90 5.79
C SER A 583 8.35 -30.58 5.09
N ALA A 584 7.07 -30.30 4.81
CA ALA A 584 6.66 -29.05 4.15
C ALA A 584 7.15 -27.78 4.89
N ASP A 585 7.18 -27.81 6.22
CA ASP A 585 7.66 -26.72 7.05
C ASP A 585 9.19 -26.55 7.00
N HIS A 586 9.93 -27.66 6.97
CA HIS A 586 11.38 -27.62 6.77
C HIS A 586 11.72 -27.07 5.38
N ASP A 587 11.03 -27.55 4.35
CA ASP A 587 11.25 -27.16 2.96
C ASP A 587 10.93 -25.68 2.76
N LEU A 588 9.82 -25.19 3.34
CA LEU A 588 9.46 -23.76 3.34
C LEU A 588 10.53 -22.89 4.02
N LEU A 589 11.07 -23.34 5.18
CA LEU A 589 12.15 -22.61 5.84
C LEU A 589 13.43 -22.60 5.00
N GLN A 590 13.75 -23.71 4.33
CA GLN A 590 14.91 -23.76 3.41
C GLN A 590 14.70 -22.87 2.19
N GLU A 591 13.51 -22.81 1.62
CA GLU A 591 13.15 -21.91 0.52
C GLU A 591 13.40 -20.46 0.92
N ILE A 592 12.88 -20.04 2.08
CA ILE A 592 13.11 -18.70 2.62
C ILE A 592 14.61 -18.42 2.79
N ILE A 593 15.38 -19.36 3.35
CA ILE A 593 16.84 -19.18 3.53
C ILE A 593 17.58 -19.15 2.18
N GLN A 594 17.12 -19.91 1.19
CA GLN A 594 17.76 -20.01 -0.13
C GLN A 594 17.47 -18.80 -1.01
N ALA A 595 16.26 -18.27 -1.00
CA ALA A 595 15.90 -17.05 -1.73
C ALA A 595 16.88 -15.91 -1.40
N GLU A 596 17.24 -15.77 -0.13
CA GLU A 596 18.17 -14.74 0.37
C GLU A 596 19.64 -15.00 0.03
N ARG A 597 19.99 -16.25 -0.30
CA ARG A 597 21.35 -16.63 -0.74
C ARG A 597 21.48 -16.61 -2.26
N GLY A 598 20.39 -16.81 -3.00
CA GLY A 598 20.32 -16.87 -4.46
C GLY A 598 20.49 -15.50 -5.14
N GLU A 599 20.02 -14.42 -4.50
CA GLU A 599 20.24 -13.04 -4.99
C GLU A 599 21.73 -12.63 -5.06
N ARG A 600 22.66 -13.44 -4.51
CA ARG A 600 24.12 -13.21 -4.59
C ARG A 600 24.75 -13.57 -5.94
N HIS A 601 24.04 -14.23 -6.86
CA HIS A 601 24.65 -14.72 -8.11
C HIS A 601 24.27 -13.98 -9.39
N ASP A 602 23.29 -13.08 -9.35
CA ASP A 602 22.84 -12.31 -10.52
C ASP A 602 23.11 -10.79 -10.44
N SER A 603 23.98 -10.33 -9.52
CA SER A 603 24.43 -8.93 -9.46
C SER A 603 25.83 -8.73 -10.05
#